data_AF-A0A3B8R6V8-F1
#
_entry.id   AF-A0A3B8R6V8-F1
#
_cell.length_a   1.000
_cell.length_b   1.000
_cell.length_c   1.000
_cell.angle_alpha   90.00
_cell.angle_beta   90.00
_cell.angle_gamma   90.00
#
_symmetry.space_group_name_H-M   'P 1'
#
loop_
_entity.id
_entity.type
_entity.pdbx_description
1 polymer ?
#
loop_
_entity_poly.entity_id
_entity_poly.type
_entity_poly.pdbx_seq_one_letter_code
_entity_poly.pdbx_strand_id
1 'polypeptide(L)'
;MSSISGGPVWHWRAWRRALPWQSTRDAINGYHQACGPKDGELLLLGCSAGWMLKRSWLKGFSRLIAVDLDPLAKGLFRLRHRGLSQLLWKRADALEQLDTLLDTYPNAAILFDNMLGQQALISMHEGRSSEDELAALENALSGLKDRLRGRTWGSLHDRISGPVRITAEEYKIYSKKPWIEHSDRLRSNAELMQDLAQSKALKAHGEWLDHLTTKVFCSDHPRAYVLWPFATGYWHWLELAWVKPK
;
A
#
# COMPACT_ATOMS: atom_id res chain seq x y z
N MET A 1 6.58 15.89 15.15
CA MET A 1 6.02 14.54 15.00
C MET A 1 6.84 13.79 13.94
N SER A 2 7.68 12.85 14.34
CA SER A 2 8.32 11.92 13.40
C SER A 2 7.27 10.93 12.94
N SER A 3 6.81 11.04 11.70
CA SER A 3 5.85 10.10 11.12
C SER A 3 6.37 8.66 11.22
N ILE A 4 5.53 7.74 11.73
CA ILE A 4 5.84 6.29 11.85
C ILE A 4 5.90 5.61 10.48
N SER A 5 5.17 6.16 9.50
CA SER A 5 5.02 5.63 8.14
C SER A 5 5.92 6.34 7.11
N GLY A 6 6.81 7.22 7.57
CA GLY A 6 7.69 8.05 6.75
C GLY A 6 8.96 8.49 7.49
N GLY A 7 9.64 9.48 6.95
CA GLY A 7 10.83 10.09 7.54
C GLY A 7 12.11 9.25 7.42
N PRO A 8 13.20 9.71 8.07
CA PRO A 8 14.54 9.15 7.88
C PRO A 8 14.62 7.65 8.20
N VAL A 9 13.97 7.19 9.27
CA VAL A 9 14.00 5.79 9.71
C VAL A 9 13.37 4.87 8.68
N TRP A 10 12.21 5.27 8.15
CA TRP A 10 11.53 4.54 7.07
C TRP A 10 12.41 4.47 5.82
N HIS A 11 12.93 5.60 5.34
CA HIS A 11 13.77 5.63 4.14
C HIS A 11 15.05 4.80 4.28
N TRP A 12 15.70 4.85 5.44
CA TRP A 12 16.88 4.03 5.72
C TRP A 12 16.54 2.53 5.73
N ARG A 13 15.43 2.14 6.37
CA ARG A 13 14.96 0.75 6.40
C ARG A 13 14.66 0.26 4.98
N ALA A 14 13.90 1.05 4.22
CA ALA A 14 13.53 0.70 2.86
C ALA A 14 14.73 0.60 1.92
N TRP A 15 15.73 1.47 2.09
CA TRP A 15 17.01 1.35 1.38
C TRP A 15 17.74 0.06 1.74
N ARG A 16 17.91 -0.25 3.03
CA ARG A 16 18.58 -1.49 3.48
C ARG A 16 17.85 -2.76 3.04
N ARG A 17 16.53 -2.71 2.92
CA ARG A 17 15.67 -3.85 2.55
C ARG A 17 15.34 -3.88 1.05
N ALA A 18 15.94 -3.00 0.24
CA ALA A 18 15.63 -2.91 -1.19
C ALA A 18 15.81 -4.24 -1.95
N LEU A 19 16.84 -5.02 -1.60
CA LEU A 19 17.09 -6.34 -2.20
C LEU A 19 16.08 -7.40 -1.72
N PRO A 20 15.87 -7.65 -0.41
CA PRO A 20 14.83 -8.57 0.05
C PRO A 20 13.41 -8.25 -0.41
N TRP A 21 13.09 -6.97 -0.63
CA TRP A 21 11.76 -6.55 -1.08
C TRP A 21 11.60 -6.58 -2.59
N GLN A 22 12.63 -6.96 -3.35
CA GLN A 22 12.64 -6.87 -4.80
C GLN A 22 11.50 -7.67 -5.44
N SER A 23 11.28 -8.91 -5.03
CA SER A 23 10.22 -9.75 -5.59
C SER A 23 8.82 -9.30 -5.17
N THR A 24 8.63 -8.75 -3.96
CA THR A 24 7.36 -8.11 -3.58
C THR A 24 7.07 -6.91 -4.48
N ARG A 25 8.07 -6.08 -4.78
CA ARG A 25 7.94 -4.95 -5.71
C ARG A 25 7.62 -5.39 -7.12
N ASP A 26 8.17 -6.52 -7.56
CA ASP A 26 7.88 -7.09 -8.88
C ASP A 26 6.45 -7.63 -8.95
N ALA A 27 5.96 -8.27 -7.89
CA ALA A 27 4.57 -8.71 -7.76
C ALA A 27 3.59 -7.52 -7.85
N ILE A 28 3.86 -6.47 -7.06
CA ILE A 28 3.08 -5.22 -7.06
C ILE A 28 3.07 -4.60 -8.47
N ASN A 29 4.24 -4.47 -9.10
CA ASN A 29 4.33 -3.94 -10.48
C ASN A 29 3.58 -4.82 -11.48
N GLY A 30 3.70 -6.14 -11.38
CA GLY A 30 2.98 -7.08 -12.26
C GLY A 30 1.47 -6.87 -12.17
N TYR A 31 0.95 -6.74 -10.95
CA TYR A 31 -0.46 -6.45 -10.73
C TYR A 31 -0.88 -5.08 -11.30
N HIS A 32 -0.11 -4.02 -11.06
CA HIS A 32 -0.38 -2.71 -11.66
C HIS A 32 -0.38 -2.73 -13.19
N GLN A 33 0.53 -3.46 -13.82
CA GLN A 33 0.56 -3.58 -15.28
C GLN A 33 -0.60 -4.40 -15.85
N ALA A 34 -1.08 -5.40 -15.10
CA ALA A 34 -2.19 -6.24 -15.52
C ALA A 34 -3.55 -5.55 -15.33
N CYS A 35 -3.77 -4.96 -14.16
CA CYS A 35 -5.10 -4.52 -13.71
C CYS A 35 -5.25 -2.99 -13.64
N GLY A 36 -4.14 -2.27 -13.49
CA GLY A 36 -4.14 -0.81 -13.35
C GLY A 36 -4.21 -0.04 -14.67
N PRO A 37 -4.38 1.28 -14.60
CA PRO A 37 -4.23 2.17 -15.76
C PRO A 37 -2.79 2.12 -16.27
N LYS A 38 -2.63 2.37 -17.57
CA LYS A 38 -1.34 2.27 -18.27
C LYS A 38 -0.82 3.59 -18.80
N ASP A 39 -1.71 4.57 -18.93
CA ASP A 39 -1.45 5.90 -19.49
C ASP A 39 -2.33 6.96 -18.81
N GLY A 40 -2.27 8.19 -19.34
CA GLY A 40 -2.99 9.34 -18.80
C GLY A 40 -2.32 9.93 -17.56
N GLU A 41 -3.12 10.54 -16.70
CA GLU A 41 -2.64 11.16 -15.46
C GLU A 41 -2.81 10.22 -14.27
N LEU A 42 -1.81 10.18 -13.38
CA LEU A 42 -1.88 9.46 -12.11
C LEU A 42 -1.72 10.42 -10.94
N LEU A 43 -2.76 10.49 -10.10
CA LEU A 43 -2.72 11.07 -8.77
C LEU A 43 -2.26 10.01 -7.77
N LEU A 44 -1.02 10.14 -7.32
CA LEU A 44 -0.33 9.18 -6.47
C LEU A 44 -0.27 9.72 -5.04
N LEU A 45 -0.99 9.07 -4.12
CA LEU A 45 -1.22 9.55 -2.76
C LEU A 45 -0.44 8.72 -1.74
N GLY A 46 0.38 9.39 -0.93
CA GLY A 46 1.14 8.80 0.18
C GLY A 46 2.29 7.86 -0.23
N CYS A 47 2.84 8.06 -1.43
CA CYS A 47 3.84 7.14 -2.00
C CYS A 47 5.23 7.17 -1.38
N SER A 48 5.50 8.06 -0.43
CA SER A 48 6.83 8.32 0.12
C SER A 48 7.84 8.49 -1.02
N ALA A 49 8.98 7.80 -1.00
CA ALA A 49 9.94 7.81 -2.11
C ALA A 49 9.63 6.80 -3.24
N GLY A 50 8.40 6.28 -3.30
CA GLY A 50 7.98 5.22 -4.22
C GLY A 50 8.85 3.97 -4.04
N TRP A 51 9.01 3.52 -2.79
CA TRP A 51 9.85 2.37 -2.47
C TRP A 51 9.29 1.08 -3.09
N MET A 52 7.97 0.92 -3.00
CA MET A 52 7.26 -0.26 -3.50
C MET A 52 6.88 -0.17 -4.98
N LEU A 53 6.94 1.04 -5.56
CA LEU A 53 6.62 1.29 -6.96
C LEU A 53 7.83 1.05 -7.88
N LYS A 54 7.53 0.73 -9.14
CA LYS A 54 8.51 0.54 -10.21
C LYS A 54 8.34 1.60 -11.28
N ARG A 55 9.48 2.19 -11.68
CA ARG A 55 9.57 3.15 -12.78
C ARG A 55 9.00 2.60 -14.10
N SER A 56 9.09 1.28 -14.34
CA SER A 56 8.59 0.64 -15.56
C SER A 56 7.09 0.81 -15.79
N TRP A 57 6.31 0.87 -14.72
CA TRP A 57 4.88 1.18 -14.79
C TRP A 57 4.66 2.69 -14.77
N LEU A 58 5.33 3.42 -13.86
CA LEU A 58 5.18 4.87 -13.72
C LEU A 58 5.49 5.68 -15.00
N LYS A 59 6.39 5.18 -15.86
CA LYS A 59 6.74 5.86 -17.13
C LYS A 59 5.61 5.87 -18.16
N GLY A 60 4.55 5.08 -17.97
CA GLY A 60 3.42 5.03 -18.89
C GLY A 60 2.52 6.26 -18.81
N PHE A 61 2.51 6.93 -17.66
CA PHE A 61 1.65 8.09 -17.41
C PHE A 61 2.23 9.36 -18.05
N SER A 62 1.36 10.14 -18.70
CA SER A 62 1.70 11.45 -19.28
C SER A 62 2.00 12.50 -18.21
N ARG A 63 1.38 12.36 -17.03
CA ARG A 63 1.60 13.23 -15.86
C ARG A 63 1.47 12.44 -14.56
N LEU A 64 2.44 12.65 -13.67
CA LEU A 64 2.41 12.11 -12.31
C LEU A 64 2.22 13.26 -11.32
N ILE A 65 1.18 13.17 -10.49
CA ILE A 65 0.93 14.10 -9.39
C ILE A 65 1.14 13.32 -8.10
N ALA A 66 2.31 13.48 -7.49
CA ALA A 66 2.61 12.85 -6.21
C ALA A 66 2.26 13.78 -5.04
N VAL A 67 1.49 13.27 -4.09
CA VAL A 67 1.10 13.98 -2.87
C VAL A 67 1.58 13.21 -1.66
N ASP A 68 2.43 13.81 -0.84
CA ASP A 68 2.98 13.16 0.35
C ASP A 68 3.36 14.18 1.45
N LEU A 69 3.18 13.82 2.72
CA LEU A 69 3.51 14.69 3.86
C LEU A 69 5.01 14.77 4.16
N ASP A 70 5.77 13.74 3.78
CA ASP A 70 7.17 13.59 4.13
C ASP A 70 8.07 14.56 3.33
N PRO A 71 8.84 15.44 3.99
CA PRO A 71 9.73 16.37 3.30
C PRO A 71 10.84 15.69 2.50
N LEU A 72 11.26 14.47 2.88
CA LEU A 72 12.34 13.73 2.21
C LEU A 72 11.85 13.01 0.95
N ALA A 73 10.55 12.69 0.90
CA ALA A 73 9.96 11.87 -0.14
C ALA A 73 10.19 12.44 -1.55
N LYS A 74 10.05 13.77 -1.76
CA LYS A 74 10.25 14.39 -3.08
C LYS A 74 11.63 14.13 -3.67
N GLY A 75 12.67 14.40 -2.89
CA GLY A 75 14.05 14.27 -3.34
C GLY A 75 14.42 12.81 -3.62
N LEU A 76 14.02 11.93 -2.70
CA LEU A 76 14.29 10.50 -2.82
C LEU A 76 13.49 9.84 -3.94
N PHE A 77 12.23 10.24 -4.16
CA PHE A 77 11.42 9.77 -5.28
C PHE A 77 12.08 10.12 -6.61
N ARG A 78 12.50 11.39 -6.79
CA ARG A 78 13.22 11.84 -7.98
C ARG A 78 14.54 11.09 -8.20
N LEU A 79 15.28 10.81 -7.13
CA LEU A 79 16.52 10.05 -7.19
C LEU A 79 16.29 8.59 -7.62
N ARG A 80 15.26 7.95 -7.07
CA ARG A 80 14.96 6.53 -7.34
C ARG A 80 14.32 6.31 -8.71
N HIS A 81 13.49 7.27 -9.13
CA HIS A 81 12.74 7.20 -10.39
C HIS A 81 13.25 8.23 -11.41
N ARG A 82 14.58 8.41 -11.47
CA ARG A 82 15.23 9.25 -12.49
C ARG A 82 14.72 8.89 -13.89
N GLY A 83 14.48 9.90 -14.71
CA GLY A 83 13.99 9.73 -16.08
C GLY A 83 12.46 9.75 -16.23
N LEU A 84 11.69 9.88 -15.13
CA LEU A 84 10.29 10.28 -15.24
C LEU A 84 10.21 11.78 -15.61
N SER A 85 9.76 12.07 -16.83
CA SER A 85 9.34 13.41 -17.22
C SER A 85 7.92 13.68 -16.69
N GLN A 86 7.59 14.92 -16.31
CA GLN A 86 6.24 15.34 -15.86
C GLN A 86 5.80 14.90 -14.45
N LEU A 87 6.72 14.96 -13.47
CA LEU A 87 6.39 14.81 -12.05
C LEU A 87 6.06 16.15 -11.38
N LEU A 88 4.79 16.36 -11.03
CA LEU A 88 4.34 17.38 -10.10
C LEU A 88 4.36 16.82 -8.68
N TRP A 89 4.86 17.60 -7.73
CA TRP A 89 4.94 17.20 -6.31
C TRP A 89 4.20 18.20 -5.44
N LYS A 90 3.28 17.70 -4.60
CA LYS A 90 2.59 18.48 -3.57
C LYS A 90 2.90 17.89 -2.20
N ARG A 91 3.30 18.74 -1.26
CA ARG A 91 3.43 18.33 0.14
C ARG A 91 2.15 18.69 0.89
N ALA A 92 1.36 17.68 1.24
CA ALA A 92 0.05 17.85 1.87
C ALA A 92 -0.40 16.54 2.50
N ASP A 93 -1.34 16.63 3.45
CA ASP A 93 -2.13 15.47 3.86
C ASP A 93 -3.11 15.15 2.74
N ALA A 94 -2.93 13.98 2.11
CA ALA A 94 -3.74 13.59 0.97
C ALA A 94 -5.15 13.15 1.33
N LEU A 95 -5.40 12.66 2.56
CA LEU A 95 -6.75 12.28 3.00
C LEU A 95 -7.55 13.51 3.42
N GLU A 96 -6.90 14.45 4.13
CA GLU A 96 -7.51 15.72 4.52
C GLU A 96 -7.87 16.56 3.29
N GLN A 97 -6.97 16.61 2.28
CA GLN A 97 -7.18 17.39 1.06
C GLN A 97 -7.80 16.60 -0.09
N LEU A 98 -8.36 15.42 0.17
CA LEU A 98 -8.77 14.51 -0.90
C LEU A 98 -9.76 15.18 -1.85
N ASP A 99 -10.83 15.82 -1.36
CA ASP A 99 -11.85 16.41 -2.25
C ASP A 99 -11.27 17.50 -3.15
N THR A 100 -10.45 18.40 -2.60
CA THR A 100 -9.73 19.42 -3.38
C THR A 100 -8.82 18.79 -4.44
N LEU A 101 -8.15 17.69 -4.12
CA LEU A 101 -7.31 16.96 -5.08
C LEU A 101 -8.13 16.32 -6.18
N LEU A 102 -9.29 15.73 -5.84
CA LEU A 102 -10.21 15.16 -6.81
C LEU A 102 -10.71 16.25 -7.77
N ASP A 103 -11.12 17.40 -7.26
CA ASP A 103 -11.60 18.52 -8.09
C ASP A 103 -10.51 19.11 -8.98
N THR A 104 -9.28 19.22 -8.46
CA THR A 104 -8.15 19.75 -9.23
C THR A 104 -7.70 18.81 -10.34
N TYR A 105 -7.83 17.49 -10.13
CA TYR A 105 -7.39 16.45 -11.06
C TYR A 105 -8.55 15.52 -11.41
N PRO A 106 -9.57 16.01 -12.15
CA PRO A 106 -10.81 15.26 -12.39
C PRO A 106 -10.60 14.00 -13.25
N ASN A 107 -9.62 14.04 -14.15
CA ASN A 107 -9.34 12.97 -15.11
C ASN A 107 -8.23 12.01 -14.66
N ALA A 108 -7.59 12.26 -13.52
CA ALA A 108 -6.50 11.42 -13.06
C ALA A 108 -7.02 10.11 -12.48
N ALA A 109 -6.37 9.00 -12.85
CA ALA A 109 -6.50 7.78 -12.07
C ALA A 109 -5.83 7.98 -10.71
N ILE A 110 -6.32 7.30 -9.68
CA ILE A 110 -5.89 7.53 -8.29
C ILE A 110 -5.24 6.27 -7.75
N LEU A 111 -4.07 6.41 -7.13
CA LEU A 111 -3.45 5.32 -6.36
C LEU A 111 -3.16 5.77 -4.94
N PHE A 112 -3.76 5.10 -3.96
CA PHE A 112 -3.33 5.16 -2.56
C PHE A 112 -2.20 4.14 -2.35
N ASP A 113 -0.97 4.61 -2.21
CA ASP A 113 0.23 3.76 -2.07
C ASP A 113 0.54 3.54 -0.58
N ASN A 114 -0.03 2.46 -0.04
CA ASN A 114 0.01 2.02 1.35
C ASN A 114 -0.42 3.03 2.42
N MET A 115 -0.86 4.24 2.07
CA MET A 115 -1.24 5.23 3.09
C MET A 115 -2.49 4.86 3.89
N LEU A 116 -3.42 4.10 3.29
CA LEU A 116 -4.64 3.65 3.97
C LEU A 116 -4.31 2.63 5.06
N GLY A 117 -3.42 1.68 4.75
CA GLY A 117 -2.96 0.67 5.72
C GLY A 117 -2.19 1.26 6.90
N GLN A 118 -1.68 2.48 6.80
CA GLN A 118 -0.95 3.13 7.88
C GLN A 118 -1.87 3.86 8.88
N GLN A 119 -3.14 4.06 8.57
CA GLN A 119 -4.02 4.89 9.40
C GLN A 119 -4.28 4.30 10.79
N ALA A 120 -4.43 2.98 10.91
CA ALA A 120 -4.58 2.32 12.21
C ALA A 120 -3.37 2.56 13.11
N LEU A 121 -2.15 2.45 12.56
CA LEU A 121 -0.91 2.72 13.30
C LEU A 121 -0.79 4.18 13.74
N ILE A 122 -1.17 5.11 12.88
CA ILE A 122 -1.17 6.55 13.19
C ILE A 122 -2.18 6.84 14.32
N SER A 123 -3.41 6.33 14.20
CA SER A 123 -4.46 6.49 15.21
C SER A 123 -4.01 5.99 16.58
N MET A 124 -3.49 4.76 16.66
CA MET A 124 -3.00 4.20 17.91
C MET A 124 -1.81 4.98 18.50
N HIS A 125 -0.91 5.48 17.66
CA HIS A 125 0.22 6.29 18.14
C HIS A 125 -0.22 7.63 18.72
N GLU A 126 -1.28 8.21 18.17
CA GLU A 126 -1.91 9.44 18.68
C GLU A 126 -2.78 9.19 19.92
N GLY A 127 -2.83 7.96 20.44
CA GLY A 127 -3.64 7.57 21.58
C GLY A 127 -5.11 7.33 21.27
N ARG A 128 -5.48 7.32 19.98
CA ARG A 128 -6.84 7.08 19.48
C ARG A 128 -7.03 5.60 19.16
N SER A 129 -7.22 4.80 20.20
CA SER A 129 -7.29 3.33 20.13
C SER A 129 -8.50 2.72 20.82
N SER A 130 -9.49 3.52 21.20
CA SER A 130 -10.77 2.99 21.70
C SER A 130 -11.54 2.29 20.58
N GLU A 131 -12.44 1.37 20.94
CA GLU A 131 -13.25 0.63 19.96
C GLU A 131 -14.06 1.57 19.06
N ASP A 132 -14.65 2.62 19.62
CA ASP A 132 -15.39 3.63 18.86
C ASP A 132 -14.51 4.40 17.88
N GLU A 133 -13.29 4.77 18.28
CA GLU A 133 -12.34 5.48 17.39
C GLU A 133 -11.86 4.60 16.25
N LEU A 134 -11.57 3.33 16.52
CA LEU A 134 -11.15 2.36 15.51
C LEU A 134 -12.31 2.02 14.56
N ALA A 135 -13.54 1.88 15.07
CA ALA A 135 -14.73 1.70 14.25
C ALA A 135 -15.02 2.94 13.37
N ALA A 136 -14.86 4.15 13.91
CA ALA A 136 -14.99 5.38 13.15
C ALA A 136 -13.94 5.48 12.03
N LEU A 137 -12.68 5.07 12.31
CA LEU A 137 -11.63 5.01 11.32
C LEU A 137 -11.95 4.00 10.21
N GLU A 138 -12.35 2.77 10.56
CA GLU A 138 -12.70 1.75 9.58
C GLU A 138 -13.87 2.22 8.69
N ASN A 139 -14.87 2.88 9.28
CA ASN A 139 -16.00 3.46 8.55
C ASN A 139 -15.54 4.59 7.60
N ALA A 140 -14.65 5.47 8.03
CA ALA A 140 -14.10 6.52 7.18
C ALA A 140 -13.31 5.94 5.99
N LEU A 141 -12.51 4.90 6.22
CA LEU A 141 -11.78 4.20 5.15
C LEU A 141 -12.73 3.49 4.18
N SER A 142 -13.76 2.81 4.69
CA SER A 142 -14.80 2.16 3.88
C SER A 142 -15.58 3.16 3.02
N GLY A 143 -15.82 4.38 3.53
CA GLY A 143 -16.52 5.46 2.82
C GLY A 143 -15.76 6.05 1.63
N LEU A 144 -14.45 5.77 1.47
CA LEU A 144 -13.66 6.27 0.34
C LEU A 144 -14.24 5.86 -1.01
N LYS A 145 -14.80 4.64 -1.11
CA LYS A 145 -15.42 4.15 -2.35
C LYS A 145 -16.54 5.06 -2.88
N ASP A 146 -17.28 5.71 -1.98
CA ASP A 146 -18.37 6.60 -2.35
C ASP A 146 -17.84 7.95 -2.83
N ARG A 147 -16.79 8.47 -2.17
CA ARG A 147 -16.08 9.68 -2.59
C ARG A 147 -15.37 9.53 -3.94
N LEU A 148 -14.96 8.31 -4.28
CA LEU A 148 -14.24 7.97 -5.50
C LEU A 148 -15.15 7.44 -6.61
N ARG A 149 -16.47 7.52 -6.45
CA ARG A 149 -17.44 7.03 -7.43
C ARG A 149 -17.23 7.70 -8.79
N GLY A 150 -17.32 6.90 -9.86
CA GLY A 150 -17.12 7.37 -11.23
C GLY A 150 -15.67 7.61 -11.61
N ARG A 151 -14.69 7.23 -10.77
CA ARG A 151 -13.26 7.36 -11.05
C ARG A 151 -12.57 6.02 -11.19
N THR A 152 -11.47 6.01 -11.95
CA THR A 152 -10.48 4.93 -11.89
C THR A 152 -9.63 5.13 -10.64
N TRP A 153 -9.68 4.21 -9.70
CA TRP A 153 -8.87 4.30 -8.49
C TRP A 153 -8.38 2.93 -8.03
N GLY A 154 -7.28 2.90 -7.31
CA GLY A 154 -6.73 1.69 -6.74
C GLY A 154 -6.01 1.98 -5.44
N SER A 155 -5.69 0.91 -4.73
CA SER A 155 -4.92 0.97 -3.51
C SER A 155 -4.06 -0.28 -3.39
N LEU A 156 -2.81 -0.05 -2.99
CA LEU A 156 -1.99 -1.04 -2.31
C LEU A 156 -2.10 -0.70 -0.83
N HIS A 157 -2.45 -1.64 0.04
CA HIS A 157 -2.44 -1.37 1.48
C HIS A 157 -2.21 -2.61 2.34
N ASP A 158 -1.67 -2.39 3.54
CA ASP A 158 -1.63 -3.40 4.61
C ASP A 158 -3.05 -3.80 5.03
N ARG A 159 -3.29 -5.12 5.16
CA ARG A 159 -4.50 -5.74 5.70
C ARG A 159 -4.30 -6.16 7.14
N ILE A 160 -3.30 -7.01 7.34
CA ILE A 160 -2.87 -7.50 8.64
C ILE A 160 -1.36 -7.59 8.69
N SER A 161 -0.76 -7.33 9.84
CA SER A 161 0.68 -7.51 10.04
C SER A 161 0.99 -8.11 11.39
N GLY A 162 2.04 -8.92 11.48
CA GLY A 162 2.35 -9.60 12.73
C GLY A 162 3.62 -10.43 12.69
N PRO A 163 3.96 -11.04 13.84
CA PRO A 163 5.22 -11.73 13.97
C PRO A 163 5.17 -13.14 13.36
N VAL A 164 6.30 -13.53 12.77
CA VAL A 164 6.54 -14.87 12.21
C VAL A 164 7.84 -15.43 12.77
N ARG A 165 7.88 -16.75 13.00
CA ARG A 165 9.12 -17.49 13.30
C ARG A 165 9.59 -18.21 12.05
N ILE A 166 10.76 -17.81 11.58
CA ILE A 166 11.36 -18.30 10.34
C ILE A 166 12.89 -18.22 10.45
N THR A 167 13.59 -19.15 9.81
CA THR A 167 15.05 -19.13 9.70
C THR A 167 15.53 -18.09 8.67
N ALA A 168 16.82 -17.78 8.68
CA ALA A 168 17.41 -16.86 7.70
C ALA A 168 17.33 -17.43 6.27
N GLU A 169 17.46 -18.74 6.12
CA GLU A 169 17.39 -19.48 4.86
C GLU A 169 15.98 -19.42 4.29
N GLU A 170 14.96 -19.72 5.09
CA GLU A 170 13.56 -19.61 4.69
C GLU A 170 13.20 -18.16 4.35
N TYR A 171 13.67 -17.17 5.13
CA TYR A 171 13.45 -15.75 4.82
C TYR A 171 14.00 -15.38 3.44
N LYS A 172 15.18 -15.89 3.06
CA LYS A 172 15.76 -15.67 1.71
C LYS A 172 14.90 -16.29 0.61
N ILE A 173 14.29 -17.45 0.85
CA ILE A 173 13.40 -18.12 -0.12
C ILE A 173 12.17 -17.24 -0.37
N TYR A 174 11.46 -16.84 0.68
CA TYR A 174 10.26 -16.02 0.54
C TYR A 174 10.53 -14.59 0.07
N SER A 175 11.71 -14.04 0.38
CA SER A 175 12.14 -12.75 -0.19
C SER A 175 12.33 -12.81 -1.71
N LYS A 176 12.68 -13.98 -2.26
CA LYS A 176 12.81 -14.19 -3.71
C LYS A 176 11.49 -14.58 -4.38
N LYS A 177 10.60 -15.26 -3.67
CA LYS A 177 9.31 -15.70 -4.17
C LYS A 177 8.25 -15.44 -3.09
N PRO A 178 7.69 -14.21 -3.02
CA PRO A 178 6.63 -13.90 -2.07
C PRO A 178 5.40 -14.74 -2.39
N TRP A 179 4.59 -15.02 -1.37
CA TRP A 179 3.28 -15.59 -1.59
C TRP A 179 2.40 -14.53 -2.25
N ILE A 180 1.79 -14.87 -3.38
CA ILE A 180 0.83 -14.03 -4.09
C ILE A 180 -0.41 -14.87 -4.32
N GLU A 181 -1.55 -14.39 -3.85
CA GLU A 181 -2.85 -15.02 -4.08
C GLU A 181 -3.73 -14.06 -4.87
N HIS A 182 -4.24 -14.50 -6.01
CA HIS A 182 -5.22 -13.74 -6.79
C HIS A 182 -6.63 -14.19 -6.42
N SER A 183 -7.55 -13.24 -6.31
CA SER A 183 -8.95 -13.52 -5.98
C SER A 183 -9.86 -12.55 -6.73
N ASP A 184 -11.06 -13.01 -7.09
CA ASP A 184 -12.11 -12.13 -7.60
C ASP A 184 -13.09 -11.68 -6.51
N ARG A 185 -12.99 -12.30 -5.32
CA ARG A 185 -13.78 -11.97 -4.13
C ARG A 185 -12.94 -11.37 -3.02
N LEU A 186 -13.59 -10.65 -2.11
CA LEU A 186 -12.99 -10.26 -0.84
C LEU A 186 -12.65 -11.52 -0.01
N ARG A 187 -11.45 -11.54 0.56
CA ARG A 187 -11.05 -12.50 1.60
C ARG A 187 -11.02 -11.81 2.96
N SER A 188 -11.55 -12.50 3.96
CA SER A 188 -11.49 -12.07 5.35
C SER A 188 -10.06 -12.20 5.91
N ASN A 189 -9.77 -11.47 6.97
CA ASN A 189 -8.50 -11.59 7.68
C ASN A 189 -8.30 -13.01 8.26
N ALA A 190 -9.39 -13.69 8.66
CA ALA A 190 -9.36 -15.07 9.11
C ALA A 190 -8.88 -16.04 8.01
N GLU A 191 -9.35 -15.88 6.78
CA GLU A 191 -8.89 -16.69 5.63
C GLU A 191 -7.41 -16.45 5.33
N LEU A 192 -6.93 -15.20 5.37
CA LEU A 192 -5.51 -14.88 5.17
C LEU A 192 -4.63 -15.47 6.28
N MET A 193 -5.13 -15.50 7.51
CA MET A 193 -4.43 -16.13 8.64
C MET A 193 -4.47 -17.66 8.54
N GLN A 194 -5.54 -18.24 8.01
CA GLN A 194 -5.62 -19.68 7.77
C GLN A 194 -4.57 -20.13 6.75
N ASP A 195 -4.35 -19.37 5.67
CA ASP A 195 -3.28 -19.66 4.69
C ASP A 195 -1.90 -19.66 5.35
N LEU A 196 -1.64 -18.67 6.21
CA LEU A 196 -0.40 -18.62 6.98
C LEU A 196 -0.24 -19.81 7.92
N ALA A 197 -1.30 -20.17 8.65
CA ALA A 197 -1.28 -21.29 9.59
C ALA A 197 -1.05 -22.65 8.90
N GLN A 198 -1.48 -22.79 7.64
CA GLN A 198 -1.25 -24.00 6.84
C GLN A 198 0.18 -24.07 6.27
N SER A 199 0.93 -22.97 6.29
CA SER A 199 2.30 -22.94 5.81
C SER A 199 3.25 -23.65 6.77
N LYS A 200 3.89 -24.73 6.31
CA LYS A 200 4.87 -25.49 7.13
C LYS A 200 6.12 -24.68 7.49
N ALA A 201 6.50 -23.71 6.65
CA ALA A 201 7.69 -22.89 6.84
C ALA A 201 7.39 -21.56 7.55
N LEU A 202 6.15 -21.06 7.49
CA LEU A 202 5.77 -19.79 8.12
C LEU A 202 5.01 -20.05 9.42
N LYS A 203 5.73 -19.98 10.54
CA LYS A 203 5.12 -20.10 11.86
C LYS A 203 4.64 -18.73 12.33
N ALA A 204 3.50 -18.30 11.81
CA ALA A 204 2.77 -17.15 12.36
C ALA A 204 2.44 -17.42 13.84
N HIS A 205 2.60 -16.41 14.69
CA HIS A 205 2.34 -16.52 16.11
C HIS A 205 1.96 -15.13 16.67
N GLY A 206 1.58 -15.09 17.94
CA GLY A 206 1.20 -13.85 18.61
C GLY A 206 -0.02 -13.18 17.98
N GLU A 207 -0.25 -11.94 18.36
CA GLU A 207 -1.30 -11.11 17.80
C GLU A 207 -0.87 -10.51 16.47
N TRP A 208 -1.77 -10.56 15.49
CA TRP A 208 -1.64 -9.87 14.22
C TRP A 208 -2.51 -8.64 14.25
N LEU A 209 -1.90 -7.49 14.01
CA LEU A 209 -2.59 -6.21 13.95
C LEU A 209 -3.50 -6.17 12.73
N ASP A 210 -4.78 -5.84 12.93
CA ASP A 210 -5.69 -5.44 11.86
C ASP A 210 -5.45 -3.98 11.48
N HIS A 211 -5.23 -3.73 10.19
CA HIS A 211 -5.03 -2.38 9.66
C HIS A 211 -6.34 -1.66 9.32
N LEU A 212 -7.50 -2.29 9.57
CA LEU A 212 -8.84 -1.72 9.40
C LEU A 212 -9.17 -1.36 7.94
N THR A 213 -8.56 -2.06 7.00
CA THR A 213 -8.68 -1.83 5.56
C THR A 213 -9.53 -2.86 4.84
N THR A 214 -10.03 -3.89 5.55
CA THR A 214 -10.84 -4.98 4.96
C THR A 214 -12.03 -4.49 4.14
N LYS A 215 -12.66 -3.38 4.55
CA LYS A 215 -13.85 -2.82 3.89
C LYS A 215 -13.56 -1.80 2.79
N VAL A 216 -12.28 -1.50 2.49
CA VAL A 216 -11.90 -0.56 1.42
C VAL A 216 -12.38 -1.05 0.05
N PHE A 217 -12.27 -2.35 -0.23
CA PHE A 217 -12.76 -3.00 -1.45
C PHE A 217 -13.88 -4.00 -1.13
N CYS A 218 -15.07 -3.50 -0.79
CA CYS A 218 -16.18 -4.32 -0.29
C CYS A 218 -17.00 -5.08 -1.35
N SER A 219 -16.80 -4.82 -2.64
CA SER A 219 -17.46 -5.52 -3.76
C SER A 219 -16.49 -6.45 -4.47
N ASP A 220 -17.01 -7.50 -5.11
CA ASP A 220 -16.21 -8.44 -5.90
C ASP A 220 -15.50 -7.69 -7.04
N HIS A 221 -14.18 -7.75 -6.99
CA HIS A 221 -13.25 -7.09 -7.88
C HIS A 221 -11.99 -7.95 -7.93
N PRO A 222 -11.38 -8.11 -9.12
CA PRO A 222 -10.08 -8.75 -9.21
C PRO A 222 -9.09 -8.05 -8.29
N ARG A 223 -8.44 -8.81 -7.43
CA ARG A 223 -7.48 -8.33 -6.44
C ARG A 223 -6.35 -9.32 -6.25
N ALA A 224 -5.29 -8.85 -5.62
CA ALA A 224 -4.18 -9.70 -5.21
C ALA A 224 -3.88 -9.48 -3.72
N TYR A 225 -3.58 -10.58 -3.03
CA TYR A 225 -3.03 -10.57 -1.69
C TYR A 225 -1.55 -10.95 -1.78
N VAL A 226 -0.67 -10.09 -1.30
CA VAL A 226 0.77 -10.31 -1.35
C VAL A 226 1.32 -10.38 0.07
N LEU A 227 1.92 -11.51 0.42
CA LEU A 227 2.61 -11.65 1.70
C LEU A 227 4.01 -11.04 1.59
N TRP A 228 4.20 -9.89 2.23
CA TRP A 228 5.42 -9.11 2.20
C TRP A 228 6.33 -9.46 3.39
N PRO A 229 7.55 -9.98 3.14
CA PRO A 229 8.56 -10.22 4.16
C PRO A 229 9.24 -8.91 4.61
N PHE A 230 8.46 -8.04 5.26
CA PHE A 230 8.85 -6.70 5.71
C PHE A 230 10.15 -6.72 6.51
N ALA A 231 10.22 -7.56 7.54
CA ALA A 231 11.43 -7.87 8.30
C ALA A 231 11.52 -9.38 8.55
N THR A 232 12.67 -9.85 9.02
CA THR A 232 12.92 -11.29 9.21
C THR A 232 11.86 -11.97 10.09
N GLY A 233 11.40 -11.30 11.15
CA GLY A 233 10.37 -11.84 12.06
C GLY A 233 9.05 -11.08 12.08
N TYR A 234 8.79 -10.18 11.12
CA TYR A 234 7.56 -9.37 11.10
C TYR A 234 7.10 -9.12 9.67
N TRP A 235 5.91 -9.59 9.33
CA TRP A 235 5.43 -9.71 7.95
C TRP A 235 4.05 -9.08 7.80
N HIS A 236 3.70 -8.73 6.56
CA HIS A 236 2.48 -8.00 6.23
C HIS A 236 1.74 -8.72 5.12
N TRP A 237 0.43 -8.91 5.28
CA TRP A 237 -0.44 -9.16 4.14
C TRP A 237 -0.84 -7.83 3.51
N LEU A 238 -0.52 -7.66 2.23
CA LEU A 238 -0.92 -6.53 1.41
C LEU A 238 -2.14 -6.93 0.59
N GLU A 239 -3.11 -6.03 0.42
CA GLU A 239 -4.15 -6.12 -0.61
C GLU A 239 -3.87 -5.10 -1.71
N LEU A 240 -4.05 -5.53 -2.96
CA LEU A 240 -4.01 -4.69 -4.15
C LEU A 240 -5.29 -4.85 -4.93
N ALA A 241 -5.96 -3.74 -5.23
CA ALA A 241 -7.05 -3.74 -6.21
C ALA A 241 -7.13 -2.43 -6.99
N TRP A 242 -7.76 -2.51 -8.16
CA TRP A 242 -8.18 -1.37 -8.97
C TRP A 242 -9.68 -1.45 -9.26
N VAL A 243 -10.35 -0.32 -9.16
CA VAL A 243 -11.74 -0.09 -9.52
C VAL A 243 -11.76 0.79 -10.76
N LYS A 244 -12.54 0.38 -11.76
CA LYS A 244 -12.80 1.17 -12.97
C LYS A 244 -14.11 1.95 -12.79
N PRO A 245 -14.26 3.11 -13.44
CA PRO A 245 -15.54 3.80 -13.48
C PRO A 245 -16.60 2.85 -14.04
N LYS A 246 -17.76 2.80 -13.38
CA LYS A 246 -18.97 2.17 -13.89
C LYS A 246 -19.74 3.16 -14.74
#